data_AF-A0A1V4U0Q3-F1
#
_entry.id   AF-A0A1V4U0Q3-F1
#
_cell.length_a   1.000
_cell.length_b   1.000
_cell.length_c   1.000
_cell.angle_alpha   90.00
_cell.angle_beta   90.00
_cell.angle_gamma   90.00
#
_symmetry.space_group_name_H-M   'P 1'
#
loop_
_entity.id
_entity.type
_entity.pdbx_description
1 polymer ?
#
loop_
_entity_poly.entity_id
_entity_poly.type
_entity_poly.pdbx_seq_one_letter_code
_entity_poly.pdbx_strand_id
1 'polypeptide(L)'
;MDAERFEFHEIGMLGERIPLQVSDVALSGDCNPCEFEQSGNAAITFQRGNYTLFFQGPVRDNHFVATFESPRRVSVLLPPGLDVRNPALGMISQGGIVTDSGVEGIIVTWNSTRTAEVRFYDEGRENLLYIFANFWIIIAVVLLVPFLLTWKRRE
;
A
#
# COMPACT_ATOMS: atom_id res chain seq x y z
N MET A 1 -0.78 -21.45 7.04
CA MET A 1 -1.81 -21.22 5.98
C MET A 1 -2.61 -22.51 5.83
N ASP A 2 -3.92 -22.48 5.60
CA ASP A 2 -4.75 -23.71 5.48
C ASP A 2 -4.94 -24.22 4.04
N ALA A 3 -4.14 -23.74 3.10
CA ALA A 3 -4.22 -24.10 1.70
C ALA A 3 -3.07 -25.02 1.29
N GLU A 4 -3.34 -25.97 0.40
CA GLU A 4 -2.33 -26.85 -0.23
C GLU A 4 -1.56 -26.14 -1.35
N ARG A 5 -2.06 -24.98 -1.77
CA ARG A 5 -1.51 -24.14 -2.83
C ARG A 5 -1.62 -22.67 -2.44
N PHE A 6 -0.55 -21.92 -2.63
CA PHE A 6 -0.53 -20.47 -2.48
C PHE A 6 -0.17 -19.82 -3.80
N GLU A 7 -0.96 -18.82 -4.20
CA GLU A 7 -0.77 -18.08 -5.46
C GLU A 7 -0.34 -16.65 -5.16
N PHE A 8 0.83 -16.27 -5.69
CA PHE A 8 1.33 -14.91 -5.64
C PHE A 8 0.61 -14.09 -6.72
N HIS A 9 -0.21 -13.14 -6.29
CA HIS A 9 -0.95 -12.28 -7.20
C HIS A 9 -1.10 -10.88 -6.64
N GLU A 10 -1.13 -9.92 -7.56
CA GLU A 10 -1.56 -8.54 -7.32
C GLU A 10 -2.97 -8.34 -7.91
N ILE A 11 -3.65 -7.29 -7.47
CA ILE A 11 -4.96 -6.91 -8.00
C ILE A 11 -4.76 -5.86 -9.09
N GLY A 12 -5.17 -6.19 -10.31
CA GLY A 12 -5.16 -5.29 -11.46
C GLY A 12 -6.25 -4.22 -11.39
N MET A 13 -6.22 -3.28 -12.34
CA MET A 13 -7.09 -2.10 -12.37
C MET A 13 -8.59 -2.45 -12.41
N LEU A 14 -8.94 -3.60 -12.97
CA LEU A 14 -10.32 -4.08 -13.08
C LEU A 14 -10.66 -5.14 -12.01
N GLY A 15 -9.80 -5.32 -11.01
CA GLY A 15 -9.95 -6.35 -9.98
C GLY A 15 -9.48 -7.74 -10.42
N GLU A 16 -8.82 -7.85 -11.58
CA GLU A 16 -8.24 -9.12 -12.03
C GLU A 16 -7.05 -9.54 -11.15
N ARG A 17 -6.82 -10.85 -11.04
CA ARG A 17 -5.62 -11.38 -10.37
C ARG A 17 -4.48 -11.44 -11.38
N ILE A 18 -3.47 -10.59 -11.21
CA ILE A 18 -2.28 -10.59 -12.05
C ILE A 18 -1.18 -11.39 -11.34
N PRO A 19 -0.58 -12.41 -11.98
CA PRO A 19 0.46 -13.22 -11.37
C PRO A 19 1.68 -12.38 -11.02
N LEU A 20 2.09 -12.42 -9.76
CA LEU A 20 3.24 -11.68 -9.23
C LEU A 20 4.49 -12.56 -9.30
N GLN A 21 5.53 -12.06 -9.95
CA GLN A 21 6.85 -12.71 -9.92
C GLN A 21 7.52 -12.41 -8.59
N VAL A 22 7.83 -13.46 -7.83
CA VAL A 22 8.46 -13.36 -6.50
C VAL A 22 9.81 -14.06 -6.47
N SER A 23 10.71 -13.56 -5.62
CA SER A 23 12.03 -14.13 -5.34
C SER A 23 12.15 -14.51 -3.87
N ASP A 24 13.22 -15.26 -3.53
CA ASP A 24 13.57 -15.65 -2.16
C ASP A 24 12.42 -16.31 -1.38
N VAL A 25 11.69 -17.20 -2.06
CA VAL A 25 10.58 -17.94 -1.44
C VAL A 25 11.12 -18.94 -0.42
N ALA A 26 10.72 -18.79 0.83
CA ALA A 26 11.09 -19.67 1.92
C ALA A 26 9.88 -20.03 2.78
N LEU A 27 9.81 -21.29 3.21
CA LEU A 27 8.76 -21.80 4.09
C LEU A 27 9.37 -22.17 5.44
N SER A 28 8.72 -21.75 6.53
CA SER A 28 9.14 -22.06 7.90
C SER A 28 7.96 -22.53 8.73
N GLY A 29 8.18 -23.48 9.64
CA GLY A 29 7.17 -24.03 10.55
C GLY A 29 7.73 -25.24 11.29
N ASP A 30 6.86 -26.19 11.65
CA ASP A 30 7.25 -27.43 12.34
C ASP A 30 7.96 -28.47 11.41
N CYS A 31 8.63 -28.00 10.35
CA CYS A 31 9.46 -28.80 9.45
C CYS A 31 10.86 -28.18 9.32
N ASN A 32 11.88 -29.02 9.13
CA ASN A 32 13.26 -28.55 8.96
C ASN A 32 14.05 -29.47 8.01
N PRO A 33 14.26 -29.09 6.73
CA PRO A 33 13.66 -27.97 6.00
C PRO A 33 12.21 -28.26 5.57
N CYS A 34 11.42 -27.20 5.39
CA CYS A 34 10.08 -27.31 4.83
C CYS A 34 10.15 -27.37 3.31
N GLU A 35 9.82 -28.52 2.72
CA GLU A 35 9.79 -28.68 1.27
C GLU A 35 8.54 -28.08 0.67
N PHE A 36 8.70 -27.45 -0.50
CA PHE A 36 7.61 -26.96 -1.32
C PHE A 36 7.97 -27.20 -2.79
N GLU A 37 6.94 -27.44 -3.61
CA GLU A 37 7.10 -27.54 -5.05
C GLU A 37 6.63 -26.25 -5.71
N GLN A 38 7.42 -25.75 -6.65
CA GLN A 38 7.06 -24.56 -7.41
C GLN A 38 6.10 -24.95 -8.54
N SER A 39 4.88 -24.41 -8.50
CA SER A 39 3.82 -24.67 -9.48
C SER A 39 3.75 -23.50 -10.46
N GLY A 40 4.52 -23.60 -11.56
CA GLY A 40 4.66 -22.50 -12.53
C GLY A 40 5.40 -21.29 -11.94
N ASN A 41 5.13 -20.09 -12.45
CA ASN A 41 5.92 -18.90 -12.11
C ASN A 41 5.31 -18.03 -11.00
N ALA A 42 4.15 -18.41 -10.45
CA ALA A 42 3.40 -17.57 -9.53
C ALA A 42 2.63 -18.37 -8.46
N ALA A 43 2.96 -19.65 -8.27
CA ALA A 43 2.35 -20.46 -7.22
C ALA A 43 3.32 -21.46 -6.64
N ILE A 44 3.07 -21.83 -5.38
CA ILE A 44 3.76 -22.93 -4.70
C ILE A 44 2.73 -23.90 -4.13
N THR A 45 3.10 -25.17 -4.06
CA THR A 45 2.33 -26.24 -3.45
C THR A 45 3.10 -26.85 -2.30
N PHE A 46 2.42 -27.07 -1.19
CA PHE A 46 2.98 -27.61 0.04
C PHE A 46 1.90 -28.39 0.80
N GLN A 47 2.31 -29.29 1.68
CA GLN A 47 1.34 -30.06 2.49
C GLN A 47 0.56 -29.12 3.41
N ARG A 48 -0.69 -29.45 3.74
CA ARG A 48 -1.49 -28.61 4.64
C ARG A 48 -0.87 -28.60 6.05
N GLY A 49 -0.59 -27.41 6.59
CA GLY A 49 0.01 -27.26 7.91
C GLY A 49 0.20 -25.80 8.35
N ASN A 50 0.69 -25.60 9.58
CA ASN A 50 0.90 -24.27 10.12
C ASN A 50 2.27 -23.71 9.71
N TYR A 51 2.32 -23.16 8.50
CA TYR A 51 3.53 -22.56 7.95
C TYR A 51 3.47 -21.05 7.85
N THR A 52 4.66 -20.45 7.95
CA THR A 52 4.98 -19.07 7.64
C THR A 52 5.70 -19.04 6.30
N LEU A 53 5.16 -18.26 5.36
CA LEU A 53 5.71 -18.07 4.02
C LEU A 53 6.43 -16.73 3.97
N PHE A 54 7.68 -16.75 3.54
CA PHE A 54 8.49 -15.56 3.25
C PHE A 54 8.72 -15.48 1.75
N PHE A 55 8.59 -14.29 1.19
CA PHE A 55 8.84 -14.03 -0.22
C PHE A 55 9.17 -12.55 -0.41
N GLN A 56 9.84 -12.24 -1.51
CA GLN A 56 10.08 -10.87 -1.96
C GLN A 56 9.38 -10.66 -3.30
N GLY A 57 8.74 -9.50 -3.47
CA GLY A 57 8.05 -9.16 -4.70
C GLY A 57 8.20 -7.67 -5.01
N PRO A 58 8.07 -7.28 -6.28
CA PRO A 58 8.09 -5.87 -6.66
C PRO A 58 6.85 -5.15 -6.11
N VAL A 59 7.03 -3.89 -5.69
CA VAL A 59 5.93 -2.97 -5.39
C VAL A 59 5.91 -1.89 -6.46
N ARG A 60 4.74 -1.63 -7.04
CA ARG A 60 4.57 -0.67 -8.14
C ARG A 60 3.72 0.52 -7.71
N ASP A 61 3.94 1.66 -8.35
CA ASP A 61 3.12 2.88 -8.21
C ASP A 61 2.96 3.44 -6.79
N ASN A 62 3.87 3.07 -5.88
CA ASN A 62 3.77 3.31 -4.44
C ASN A 62 2.44 2.83 -3.86
N HIS A 63 1.98 1.68 -4.33
CA HIS A 63 0.69 1.12 -4.00
C HIS A 63 0.84 -0.35 -3.64
N PHE A 64 0.32 -0.71 -2.47
CA PHE A 64 0.28 -2.07 -1.98
C PHE A 64 -1.17 -2.48 -1.77
N VAL A 65 -1.56 -3.62 -2.35
CA VAL A 65 -2.90 -4.21 -2.19
C VAL A 65 -2.74 -5.70 -1.89
N ALA A 66 -3.41 -6.16 -0.84
CA ALA A 66 -3.55 -7.57 -0.54
C ALA A 66 -5.02 -7.91 -0.27
N THR A 67 -5.52 -8.96 -0.93
CA THR A 67 -6.88 -9.47 -0.74
C THR A 67 -6.86 -10.89 -0.20
N PHE A 68 -7.71 -11.16 0.78
CA PHE A 68 -7.81 -12.44 1.48
C PHE A 68 -9.22 -13.00 1.37
N GLU A 69 -9.34 -14.31 1.21
CA GLU A 69 -10.65 -15.01 1.14
C GLU A 69 -11.45 -14.91 2.44
N SER A 70 -10.74 -14.88 3.57
CA SER A 70 -11.28 -14.69 4.92
C SER A 70 -10.60 -13.51 5.61
N PRO A 71 -11.26 -12.81 6.54
CA PRO A 71 -10.64 -11.70 7.26
C PRO A 71 -9.37 -12.15 7.99
N ARG A 72 -8.28 -11.42 7.81
CA ARG A 72 -6.98 -11.66 8.46
C ARG A 72 -6.51 -10.43 9.22
N ARG A 73 -5.65 -10.65 10.20
CA ARG A 73 -4.84 -9.59 10.80
C ARG A 73 -3.68 -9.29 9.86
N VAL A 74 -3.48 -8.02 9.53
CA VAL A 74 -2.44 -7.59 8.59
C VAL A 74 -1.67 -6.44 9.22
N SER A 75 -0.35 -6.48 9.11
CA SER A 75 0.53 -5.38 9.48
C SER A 75 1.45 -5.09 8.29
N VAL A 76 1.46 -3.83 7.85
CA VAL A 76 2.32 -3.34 6.78
C VAL A 76 3.29 -2.36 7.40
N LEU A 77 4.59 -2.65 7.28
CA LEU A 77 5.66 -1.76 7.69
C LEU A 77 6.15 -0.98 6.47
N LEU A 78 6.07 0.35 6.55
CA LEU A 78 6.64 1.27 5.59
C LEU A 78 7.98 1.77 6.12
N PRO A 79 9.08 1.58 5.36
CA PRO A 79 10.38 2.10 5.74
C PRO A 79 10.40 3.63 5.97
N PRO A 80 11.40 4.14 6.69
CA PRO A 80 11.59 5.58 6.86
C PRO A 80 11.68 6.33 5.53
N GLY A 81 11.10 7.53 5.48
CA GLY A 81 11.04 8.37 4.27
C GLY A 81 9.80 8.15 3.40
N LEU A 82 8.97 7.16 3.72
CA LEU A 82 7.65 6.97 3.12
C LEU A 82 6.54 7.32 4.12
N ASP A 83 5.48 7.93 3.62
CA ASP A 83 4.32 8.32 4.43
C ASP A 83 3.00 8.03 3.69
N VAL A 84 1.91 8.00 4.46
CA VAL A 84 0.54 7.67 4.05
C VAL A 84 -0.48 8.65 4.62
N ARG A 85 -0.06 9.57 5.51
CA ARG A 85 -0.94 10.42 6.31
C ARG A 85 -1.59 11.55 5.52
N ASN A 86 -0.94 12.05 4.47
CA ASN A 86 -1.49 13.11 3.63
C ASN A 86 -2.59 12.55 2.69
N PRO A 87 -3.86 12.94 2.86
CA PRO A 87 -4.96 12.37 2.09
C PRO A 87 -4.97 12.79 0.60
N ALA A 88 -4.17 13.79 0.21
CA ALA A 88 -4.02 14.18 -1.19
C ALA A 88 -3.02 13.29 -1.95
N LEU A 89 -2.19 12.51 -1.24
CA LEU A 89 -1.09 11.72 -1.81
C LEU A 89 -1.19 10.24 -1.46
N GLY A 90 -1.60 9.94 -0.23
CA GLY A 90 -1.73 8.60 0.32
C GLY A 90 -3.17 8.17 0.51
N MET A 91 -3.33 6.88 0.78
CA MET A 91 -4.61 6.25 1.08
C MET A 91 -4.39 5.00 1.93
N ILE A 92 -5.32 4.72 2.82
CA ILE A 92 -5.35 3.50 3.63
C ILE A 92 -6.76 2.93 3.56
N SER A 93 -6.90 1.62 3.34
CA SER A 93 -8.22 0.98 3.37
C SER A 93 -8.86 1.08 4.76
N GLN A 94 -10.19 1.00 4.78
CA GLN A 94 -10.99 1.11 5.98
C GLN A 94 -10.51 0.17 7.10
N GLY A 95 -10.46 0.70 8.34
CA GLY A 95 -10.06 -0.06 9.53
C GLY A 95 -8.54 -0.15 9.74
N GLY A 96 -7.73 0.44 8.86
CA GLY A 96 -6.29 0.56 9.06
C GLY A 96 -5.96 1.62 10.11
N ILE A 97 -5.11 1.26 11.07
CA ILE A 97 -4.61 2.16 12.11
C ILE A 97 -3.14 2.43 11.83
N VAL A 98 -2.78 3.70 11.75
CA VAL A 98 -1.40 4.16 11.55
C VAL A 98 -0.72 4.35 12.89
N THR A 99 0.45 3.78 13.04
CA THR A 99 1.32 3.96 14.21
C THR A 99 2.71 4.33 13.73
N ASP A 100 3.30 5.35 14.33
CA ASP A 100 4.65 5.80 14.04
C ASP A 100 5.61 5.04 14.96
N SER A 101 6.46 4.18 14.40
CA SER A 101 7.47 3.44 15.16
C SER A 101 8.78 4.22 15.28
N GLY A 102 8.86 5.43 14.73
CA GLY A 102 10.01 6.32 14.77
C GLY A 102 11.18 5.79 13.94
N VAL A 103 11.91 4.83 14.49
CA VAL A 103 13.16 4.32 13.89
C VAL A 103 12.88 3.36 12.74
N GLU A 104 11.85 2.52 12.84
CA GLU A 104 11.52 1.51 11.82
C GLU A 104 10.59 2.06 10.73
N GLY A 105 10.05 3.27 10.92
CA GLY A 105 9.16 3.94 9.99
C GLY A 105 7.70 3.95 10.46
N ILE A 106 6.78 3.69 9.55
CA ILE A 106 5.34 3.74 9.83
C ILE A 106 4.75 2.34 9.72
N ILE A 107 3.99 1.93 10.73
CA ILE A 107 3.28 0.65 10.74
C ILE A 107 1.80 0.93 10.56
N VAL A 108 1.20 0.31 9.54
CA VAL A 108 -0.24 0.31 9.30
C VAL A 108 -0.79 -1.06 9.66
N THR A 109 -1.74 -1.13 10.59
CA THR A 109 -2.27 -2.40 11.11
C THR A 109 -3.78 -2.48 10.96
N TRP A 110 -4.27 -3.65 10.54
CA TRP A 110 -5.68 -4.04 10.53
C TRP A 110 -5.88 -5.23 11.47
N ASN A 111 -6.80 -5.10 12.42
CA ASN A 111 -7.12 -6.20 13.33
C ASN A 111 -7.84 -7.36 12.62
N SER A 112 -8.71 -7.04 11.66
CA SER A 112 -9.46 -8.00 10.85
C SER A 112 -9.92 -7.33 9.56
N THR A 113 -9.31 -7.66 8.43
CA THR A 113 -9.71 -7.16 7.11
C THR A 113 -9.63 -8.24 6.04
N ARG A 114 -10.49 -8.16 5.01
CA ARG A 114 -10.34 -8.94 3.78
C ARG A 114 -9.46 -8.24 2.74
N THR A 115 -9.29 -6.92 2.85
CA THR A 115 -8.51 -6.13 1.91
C THR A 115 -7.66 -5.13 2.68
N ALA A 116 -6.35 -5.28 2.57
CA ALA A 116 -5.38 -4.32 3.08
C ALA A 116 -4.82 -3.56 1.89
N GLU A 117 -5.04 -2.25 1.87
CA GLU A 117 -4.60 -1.37 0.80
C GLU A 117 -3.88 -0.16 1.40
N VAL A 118 -2.70 0.13 0.86
CA VAL A 118 -1.86 1.24 1.27
C VAL A 118 -1.30 1.91 0.03
N ARG A 119 -1.63 3.18 -0.14
CA ARG A 119 -0.97 4.07 -1.08
C ARG A 119 -0.07 5.01 -0.31
N PHE A 120 1.22 4.98 -0.61
CA PHE A 120 2.26 5.72 0.08
C PHE A 120 2.96 6.70 -0.86
N TYR A 121 3.69 7.64 -0.28
CA TYR A 121 4.43 8.67 -1.02
C TYR A 121 5.75 8.97 -0.31
N ASP A 122 6.72 9.44 -1.08
CA ASP A 122 7.99 9.95 -0.57
C ASP A 122 7.91 11.46 -0.28
N GLU A 123 8.87 11.96 0.51
CA GLU A 123 8.99 13.38 0.87
C GLU A 123 9.04 14.31 -0.36
N GLY A 124 9.63 13.87 -1.47
CA GLY A 124 9.70 14.64 -2.71
C GLY A 124 8.33 14.91 -3.31
N ARG A 125 7.44 13.92 -3.31
CA ARG A 125 6.04 14.09 -3.74
C ARG A 125 5.27 15.08 -2.87
N GLU A 126 5.53 15.09 -1.57
CA GLU A 126 4.92 16.05 -0.65
C GLU A 126 5.40 17.48 -0.91
N ASN A 127 6.71 17.66 -1.12
CA ASN A 127 7.26 18.95 -1.49
C ASN A 127 6.68 19.47 -2.83
N LEU A 128 6.53 18.59 -3.82
CA LEU A 128 5.88 18.93 -5.09
C LEU A 128 4.42 19.36 -4.91
N LEU A 129 3.68 18.70 -4.02
CA LEU A 129 2.30 19.09 -3.69
C LEU A 129 2.27 20.50 -3.10
N TYR A 130 3.19 20.84 -2.19
CA TYR A 130 3.28 22.18 -1.63
C TYR A 130 3.60 23.23 -2.69
N ILE A 131 4.55 22.97 -3.58
CA ILE A 131 4.89 23.88 -4.68
C ILE A 131 3.66 24.10 -5.57
N PHE A 132 2.97 23.02 -5.93
CA PHE A 132 1.75 23.06 -6.74
C PHE A 132 0.67 23.91 -6.06
N ALA A 133 0.37 23.65 -4.79
CA ALA A 133 -0.63 24.40 -4.03
C ALA A 133 -0.29 25.89 -3.95
N ASN A 134 0.96 26.25 -3.68
CA ASN A 134 1.42 27.65 -3.63
C ASN A 134 1.20 28.36 -4.96
N PHE A 135 1.52 27.71 -6.08
CA PHE A 135 1.31 28.30 -7.41
C PHE A 135 -0.16 28.58 -7.69
N TRP A 136 -1.05 27.64 -7.35
CA TRP A 136 -2.50 27.83 -7.50
C TRP A 136 -3.06 28.93 -6.62
N ILE A 137 -2.56 29.07 -5.39
CA ILE A 137 -2.96 30.15 -4.49
C ILE A 137 -2.59 31.51 -5.10
N ILE A 138 -1.38 31.66 -5.65
CA ILE A 138 -0.95 32.91 -6.28
C ILE A 138 -1.86 33.25 -7.47
N ILE A 139 -2.16 32.28 -8.34
CA ILE A 139 -3.08 32.48 -9.47
C ILE A 139 -4.47 32.89 -8.98
N ALA A 140 -5.00 32.18 -7.98
CA ALA A 140 -6.30 32.49 -7.41
C ALA A 140 -6.35 33.92 -6.86
N VAL A 141 -5.32 34.38 -6.16
CA VAL A 141 -5.23 35.76 -5.65
C VAL A 141 -5.21 36.76 -6.80
N VAL A 142 -4.35 36.57 -7.80
CA VAL A 142 -4.23 37.50 -8.94
C VAL A 142 -5.52 37.62 -9.74
N LEU A 143 -6.31 36.53 -9.85
CA LEU A 143 -7.58 36.54 -10.57
C LEU A 143 -8.75 37.04 -9.72
N LEU A 144 -8.86 36.61 -8.46
CA LEU A 144 -10.00 36.91 -7.60
C LEU A 144 -9.93 38.31 -7.00
N VAL A 145 -8.75 38.81 -6.63
CA VAL A 145 -8.63 40.16 -6.04
C VAL A 145 -9.18 41.26 -6.95
N PRO A 146 -8.78 41.39 -8.24
CA PRO A 146 -9.34 42.42 -9.11
C PRO A 146 -10.84 42.21 -9.39
N PHE A 147 -11.29 40.96 -9.48
CA PHE A 147 -12.71 40.63 -9.63
C PHE A 147 -13.52 41.13 -8.42
N LEU A 148 -13.09 40.84 -7.20
CA LEU A 148 -13.76 41.28 -5.98
C LEU A 148 -13.71 42.80 -5.80
N LEU A 149 -12.59 43.45 -6.15
CA LEU A 149 -12.46 44.91 -6.09
C LEU A 149 -13.36 45.63 -7.11
N THR A 150 -13.57 45.05 -8.29
CA THR A 150 -14.48 45.63 -9.31
C THR A 150 -15.95 45.40 -8.95
N TRP A 151 -16.29 44.28 -8.32
CA TRP A 151 -17.64 44.00 -7.84
C TRP A 151 -18.08 44.97 -6.73
N LYS A 152 -17.19 45.25 -5.76
CA LYS A 152 -17.44 46.20 -4.66
C LYS A 152 -17.64 47.65 -5.10
N ARG A 153 -17.29 48.02 -6.34
CA ARG A 153 -17.52 49.37 -6.90
C ARG A 153 -18.89 49.52 -7.58
N ARG A 154 -19.65 48.43 -7.72
CA ARG A 154 -20.99 48.43 -8.35
C ARG A 154 -22.14 48.42 -7.33
N GLU A 155 -21.86 48.27 -6.04
CA GLU A 155 -22.72 48.65 -4.92
C GLU A 155 -22.38 50.07 -4.47
#